data_AF-A0A2R7NLP6-F1
#
_entry.id   AF-A0A2R7NLP6-F1
#
_cell.length_a   1.000
_cell.length_b   1.000
_cell.length_c   1.000
_cell.angle_alpha   90.00
_cell.angle_beta   90.00
_cell.angle_gamma   90.00
#
_symmetry.space_group_name_H-M   'P 1'
#
loop_
_entity.id
_entity.type
_entity.pdbx_description
1 polymer ?
#
loop_
_entity_poly.entity_id
_entity_poly.type
_entity_poly.pdbx_seq_one_letter_code
_entity_poly.pdbx_strand_id
1 'polypeptide(L)'
;NVVNLSIMIGDRYFGLRGAFAALAGMLTFPLMLVLALAVVYAQFSAQPAVAGALRGMGAVAAGLIAGVGIKLFVSIRNHPLGRPLCLAITALTIVAMAWLRWPLFWILPVIGGAACLLTWRKLAP
;
A
#
# COMPACT_ATOMS: atom_id res chain seq x y z
N ASN A 1 -9.85 5.74 -10.73
CA ASN A 1 -9.62 4.73 -9.66
C ASN A 1 -10.99 4.21 -9.22
N VAL A 2 -11.28 2.91 -9.44
CA VAL A 2 -12.59 2.31 -9.11
C VAL A 2 -12.89 2.43 -7.62
N VAL A 3 -11.86 2.37 -6.76
CA VAL A 3 -11.99 2.55 -5.31
C VAL A 3 -12.48 3.97 -4.97
N ASN A 4 -11.97 4.99 -5.66
CA ASN A 4 -12.39 6.37 -5.40
C ASN A 4 -13.83 6.60 -5.87
N LEU A 5 -14.22 5.99 -6.99
CA LEU A 5 -15.59 6.04 -7.50
C LEU A 5 -16.56 5.32 -6.56
N SER A 6 -16.21 4.14 -6.05
CA SER A 6 -17.06 3.41 -5.10
C SER A 6 -17.24 4.16 -3.78
N ILE A 7 -16.19 4.84 -3.29
CA ILE A 7 -16.28 5.72 -2.12
C ILE A 7 -17.20 6.91 -2.40
N MET A 8 -16.99 7.65 -3.51
CA MET A 8 -17.83 8.82 -3.84
C MET A 8 -19.31 8.44 -4.03
N ILE A 9 -19.57 7.28 -4.63
CA ILE A 9 -20.93 6.77 -4.81
C ILE A 9 -21.51 6.36 -3.46
N GLY A 10 -20.77 5.60 -2.65
CA GLY A 10 -21.21 5.18 -1.32
C GLY A 10 -21.50 6.38 -0.40
N ASP A 11 -20.63 7.39 -0.41
CA ASP A 11 -20.80 8.62 0.36
C ASP A 11 -22.03 9.43 -0.09
N ARG A 12 -22.28 9.51 -1.41
CA ARG A 12 -23.42 10.26 -1.94
C ARG A 12 -24.79 9.69 -1.56
N TYR A 13 -24.93 8.36 -1.43
CA TYR A 13 -26.22 7.72 -1.15
C TYR A 13 -26.48 7.44 0.33
N PHE A 14 -25.45 7.19 1.15
CA PHE A 14 -25.59 6.82 2.57
C PHE A 14 -24.52 7.45 3.49
N GLY A 15 -23.81 8.48 3.02
CA GLY A 15 -22.73 9.14 3.75
C GLY A 15 -21.59 8.17 4.10
N LEU A 16 -20.96 8.41 5.25
CA LEU A 16 -19.86 7.58 5.77
C LEU A 16 -20.20 6.08 5.80
N ARG A 17 -21.43 5.72 6.21
CA ARG A 17 -21.87 4.31 6.28
C ARG A 17 -21.94 3.66 4.90
N GLY A 18 -22.35 4.42 3.89
CA GLY A 18 -22.37 3.98 2.50
C GLY A 18 -20.98 3.82 1.89
N ALA A 19 -20.06 4.73 2.20
CA ALA A 19 -18.65 4.62 1.79
C ALA A 19 -17.99 3.36 2.36
N PHE A 20 -18.19 3.08 3.67
CA PHE A 20 -17.69 1.85 4.29
C PHE A 20 -18.36 0.59 3.71
N ALA A 21 -19.67 0.62 3.43
CA ALA A 21 -20.36 -0.51 2.81
C ALA A 21 -19.86 -0.78 1.39
N ALA A 22 -19.64 0.27 0.58
CA ALA A 22 -19.09 0.14 -0.77
C ALA A 22 -17.66 -0.42 -0.77
N LEU A 23 -16.81 0.05 0.16
CA LEU A 23 -15.47 -0.50 0.36
C LEU A 23 -15.51 -1.95 0.84
N ALA A 24 -16.36 -2.26 1.82
CA ALA A 24 -16.52 -3.61 2.33
C ALA A 24 -16.96 -4.57 1.21
N GLY A 25 -17.95 -4.19 0.41
CA GLY A 25 -18.41 -4.98 -0.74
C GLY A 25 -17.30 -5.21 -1.78
N MET A 26 -16.53 -4.16 -2.09
CA MET A 26 -15.40 -4.22 -3.02
C MET A 26 -14.28 -5.14 -2.54
N LEU A 27 -14.04 -5.22 -1.23
CA LEU A 27 -13.03 -6.10 -0.62
C LEU A 27 -13.55 -7.52 -0.39
N THR A 28 -14.84 -7.69 -0.14
CA THR A 28 -15.45 -9.00 0.17
C THR A 28 -15.35 -9.95 -1.02
N PHE A 29 -15.57 -9.44 -2.23
CA PHE A 29 -15.48 -10.24 -3.45
C PHE A 29 -14.08 -10.89 -3.67
N PRO A 30 -12.97 -10.13 -3.71
CA PRO A 30 -11.65 -10.72 -3.84
C PRO A 30 -11.25 -11.57 -2.63
N LEU A 31 -11.70 -11.23 -1.42
CA LEU A 31 -11.46 -12.06 -0.24
C LEU A 31 -12.16 -13.42 -0.34
N MET A 32 -13.43 -13.46 -0.76
CA MET A 32 -14.13 -14.72 -1.01
C MET A 32 -13.47 -15.54 -2.11
N LEU A 33 -13.01 -14.90 -3.19
CA LEU A 33 -12.29 -15.57 -4.26
C LEU A 33 -11.00 -16.23 -3.75
N VAL A 34 -10.20 -15.49 -2.97
CA VAL A 34 -8.97 -16.01 -2.38
C VAL A 34 -9.25 -17.12 -1.37
N LEU A 35 -10.30 -17.00 -0.55
CA LEU A 35 -10.71 -18.07 0.38
C LEU A 35 -11.12 -19.34 -0.37
N ALA A 36 -11.92 -19.21 -1.42
CA ALA A 36 -12.32 -20.34 -2.26
C ALA A 36 -11.10 -21.01 -2.91
N LEU A 37 -10.16 -20.22 -3.44
CA LEU A 37 -8.88 -20.71 -3.95
C LEU A 37 -8.05 -21.40 -2.87
N ALA A 38 -8.05 -20.89 -1.63
CA ALA A 38 -7.34 -21.51 -0.51
C ALA A 38 -7.95 -22.87 -0.11
N VAL A 39 -9.28 -23.01 -0.15
CA VAL A 39 -9.97 -24.29 0.11
C VAL A 39 -9.67 -25.30 -1.00
N VAL A 40 -9.69 -24.87 -2.26
CA VAL A 40 -9.28 -25.73 -3.40
C VAL A 40 -7.80 -26.10 -3.28
N TYR A 41 -6.95 -25.15 -2.89
CA TYR A 41 -5.52 -25.37 -2.65
C TYR A 41 -5.27 -26.43 -1.57
N ALA A 42 -6.02 -26.39 -0.47
CA ALA A 42 -5.89 -27.37 0.62
C ALA A 42 -6.12 -28.82 0.14
N GLN A 43 -6.97 -29.01 -0.86
CA GLN A 43 -7.26 -30.33 -1.44
C GLN A 43 -6.20 -30.81 -2.45
N PHE A 44 -5.39 -29.90 -3.02
CA PHE A 44 -4.36 -30.20 -4.03
C PHE A 44 -2.92 -29.96 -3.52
N SER A 45 -2.72 -29.85 -2.20
CA SER A 45 -1.44 -29.45 -1.59
C SER A 45 -0.26 -30.40 -1.86
N ALA A 46 -0.53 -31.62 -2.34
CA ALA A 46 0.48 -32.63 -2.64
C ALA A 46 1.19 -32.42 -3.99
N GLN A 47 0.74 -31.49 -4.85
CA GLN A 47 1.26 -31.34 -6.21
C GLN A 47 2.37 -30.27 -6.30
N PRO A 48 3.61 -30.62 -6.72
CA PRO A 48 4.76 -29.70 -6.75
C PRO A 48 4.59 -28.50 -7.70
N ALA A 49 3.72 -28.60 -8.71
CA ALA A 49 3.37 -27.49 -9.60
C ALA A 49 2.75 -26.30 -8.85
N VAL A 50 2.00 -26.56 -7.76
CA VAL A 50 1.31 -25.52 -6.99
C VAL A 50 2.29 -24.76 -6.09
N ALA A 51 3.32 -25.43 -5.58
CA ALA A 51 4.42 -24.77 -4.86
C ALA A 51 5.22 -23.84 -5.79
N GLY A 52 5.40 -24.21 -7.06
CA GLY A 52 5.98 -23.34 -8.09
C GLY A 52 5.13 -22.10 -8.37
N ALA A 53 3.80 -22.27 -8.49
CA ALA A 53 2.87 -21.16 -8.68
C ALA A 53 2.85 -20.18 -7.50
N LEU A 54 2.91 -20.67 -6.26
CA LEU A 54 2.99 -19.82 -5.06
C LEU A 54 4.29 -19.01 -4.99
N ARG A 55 5.43 -19.61 -5.38
CA ARG A 55 6.69 -18.88 -5.52
C ARG A 55 6.60 -17.79 -6.60
N GLY A 56 5.98 -18.09 -7.73
CA GLY A 56 5.70 -17.12 -8.78
C GLY A 56 4.84 -15.95 -8.29
N MET A 57 3.80 -16.24 -7.52
CA MET A 57 2.95 -15.21 -6.90
C MET A 57 3.75 -14.29 -5.95
N GLY A 58 4.63 -14.86 -5.13
CA GLY A 58 5.54 -14.09 -4.27
C GLY A 58 6.47 -13.16 -5.06
N ALA A 59 7.03 -13.64 -6.17
CA ALA A 59 7.87 -12.83 -7.05
C ALA A 59 7.08 -11.68 -7.71
N VAL A 60 5.85 -11.94 -8.17
CA VAL A 60 4.97 -10.91 -8.75
C VAL A 60 4.58 -9.87 -7.71
N ALA A 61 4.24 -10.28 -6.48
CA ALA A 61 3.93 -9.37 -5.40
C ALA A 61 5.13 -8.46 -5.07
N ALA A 62 6.33 -9.04 -4.96
CA ALA A 62 7.56 -8.26 -4.77
C ALA A 62 7.81 -7.26 -5.91
N GLY A 63 7.60 -7.68 -7.17
CA GLY A 63 7.74 -6.82 -8.34
C GLY A 63 6.73 -5.67 -8.38
N LEU A 64 5.46 -5.93 -8.03
CA LEU A 64 4.43 -4.89 -7.92
C LEU A 64 4.76 -3.88 -6.83
N ILE A 65 5.19 -4.34 -5.64
CA ILE A 65 5.59 -3.47 -4.54
C ILE A 65 6.79 -2.60 -4.97
N ALA A 66 7.81 -3.21 -5.58
CA ALA A 66 8.97 -2.49 -6.10
C ALA A 66 8.56 -1.47 -7.17
N GLY A 67 7.69 -1.85 -8.11
CA GLY A 67 7.19 -0.98 -9.17
C GLY A 67 6.42 0.23 -8.65
N VAL A 68 5.54 0.03 -7.65
CA VAL A 68 4.83 1.13 -6.97
C VAL A 68 5.82 2.03 -6.24
N GLY A 69 6.81 1.47 -5.54
CA GLY A 69 7.86 2.22 -4.88
C GLY A 69 8.65 3.11 -5.85
N ILE A 70 9.10 2.55 -6.97
CA ILE A 70 9.80 3.31 -8.02
C ILE A 70 8.89 4.40 -8.60
N LYS A 71 7.62 4.10 -8.89
CA LYS A 71 6.68 5.08 -9.44
C LYS A 71 6.46 6.27 -8.50
N LEU A 72 6.33 6.01 -7.20
CA LEU A 72 6.23 7.05 -6.17
C LEU A 72 7.54 7.83 -6.05
N PHE A 73 8.70 7.16 -6.09
CA PHE A 73 10.00 7.81 -6.05
C PHE A 73 10.24 8.74 -7.24
N VAL A 74 9.80 8.35 -8.44
CA VAL A 74 9.86 9.23 -9.62
C VAL A 74 8.95 10.45 -9.45
N SER A 75 7.79 10.29 -8.80
CA SER A 75 6.87 11.41 -8.50
C SER A 75 7.47 12.44 -7.54
N ILE A 76 8.40 12.04 -6.66
CA ILE A 76 9.13 12.94 -5.75
C ILE A 76 10.04 13.91 -6.53
N ARG A 77 10.44 13.59 -7.76
CA ARG A 77 11.34 14.44 -8.56
C ARG A 77 10.76 15.82 -8.88
N ASN A 78 9.43 15.95 -8.85
CA ASN A 78 8.69 17.18 -9.06
C ASN A 78 8.31 17.88 -7.73
N HIS A 79 8.75 17.36 -6.59
CA HIS A 79 8.36 17.89 -5.28
C HIS A 79 9.19 19.13 -4.90
N PRO A 80 8.55 20.26 -4.52
CA PRO A 80 9.21 21.54 -4.22
C PRO A 80 10.14 21.55 -2.98
N LEU A 81 10.27 20.43 -2.27
CA LEU A 81 11.02 20.31 -1.02
C LEU A 81 12.55 20.25 -1.20
N GLY A 82 13.03 19.98 -2.41
CA GLY A 82 14.43 19.80 -2.72
C GLY A 82 14.88 18.34 -2.58
N ARG A 83 15.61 17.87 -3.61
CA ARG A 83 16.09 16.49 -3.77
C ARG A 83 16.84 15.89 -2.55
N PRO A 84 17.71 16.61 -1.81
CA PRO A 84 18.47 15.99 -0.73
C PRO A 84 17.63 15.66 0.51
N LEU A 85 16.63 16.48 0.84
CA LEU A 85 15.77 16.25 2.02
C LEU A 85 14.85 15.05 1.83
N CYS A 86 14.24 14.90 0.64
CA CYS A 86 13.44 13.72 0.35
C CYS A 86 14.27 12.43 0.31
N LEU A 87 15.50 12.48 -0.23
CA LEU A 87 16.42 11.35 -0.20
C LEU A 87 16.81 10.99 1.24
N ALA A 88 17.12 11.98 2.08
CA ALA A 88 17.45 11.76 3.49
C ALA A 88 16.28 11.12 4.26
N ILE A 89 15.05 11.61 4.08
CA ILE A 89 13.85 11.04 4.72
C ILE A 89 13.59 9.62 4.22
N THR A 90 13.75 9.37 2.91
CA THR A 90 13.57 8.02 2.32
C THR A 90 14.61 7.05 2.90
N ALA A 91 15.89 7.46 2.94
CA ALA A 91 16.96 6.65 3.52
C ALA A 91 16.72 6.38 5.02
N LEU A 92 16.33 7.39 5.79
CA LEU A 92 15.99 7.25 7.20
C LEU A 92 14.84 6.26 7.42
N THR A 93 13.79 6.34 6.59
CA THR A 93 12.64 5.44 6.66
C THR A 93 13.03 4.00 6.33
N ILE A 94 13.85 3.80 5.29
CA ILE A 94 14.37 2.48 4.93
C ILE A 94 15.23 1.90 6.06
N VAL A 95 16.13 2.69 6.66
CA VAL A 95 16.98 2.23 7.76
C VAL A 95 16.13 1.88 8.99
N ALA A 96 15.16 2.72 9.36
CA ALA A 96 14.25 2.46 10.47
C ALA A 96 13.40 1.20 10.25
N MET A 97 12.95 0.94 9.03
CA MET A 97 12.16 -0.25 8.71
C MET A 97 13.01 -1.53 8.59
N ALA A 98 14.07 -1.48 7.79
CA ALA A 98 14.85 -2.66 7.43
C ALA A 98 15.77 -3.12 8.57
N TRP A 99 16.31 -2.17 9.35
CA TRP A 99 17.29 -2.47 10.39
C TRP A 99 16.67 -2.52 11.78
N LEU A 100 15.79 -1.57 12.11
CA LEU A 100 15.15 -1.51 13.44
C LEU A 100 13.88 -2.38 13.53
N ARG A 101 13.37 -2.89 12.40
CA ARG A 101 12.12 -3.68 12.29
C ARG A 101 10.94 -3.05 13.03
N TRP A 102 10.90 -1.73 13.13
CA TRP A 102 9.84 -1.05 13.87
C TRP A 102 8.51 -1.19 13.14
N PRO A 103 7.39 -1.40 13.87
CA PRO A 103 6.08 -1.52 13.26
C PRO A 103 5.79 -0.24 12.46
N LEU A 104 5.28 -0.41 11.23
CA LEU A 104 4.83 0.70 10.37
C LEU A 104 3.96 1.71 11.12
N PHE A 105 3.19 1.20 12.09
CA PHE A 105 2.33 1.99 12.96
C PHE A 105 3.03 3.16 13.66
N TRP A 106 4.30 3.02 14.06
CA TRP A 106 5.06 4.09 14.75
C TRP A 106 5.83 4.98 13.77
N ILE A 107 6.31 4.39 12.68
CA ILE A 107 7.12 5.09 11.67
C ILE A 107 6.25 6.09 10.89
N LEU A 108 5.01 5.69 10.55
CA LEU A 108 4.10 6.50 9.74
C LEU A 108 3.71 7.84 10.40
N PRO A 109 3.25 7.91 11.66
CA PRO A 109 2.92 9.19 12.30
C PRO A 109 4.16 10.03 12.60
N VAL A 110 5.29 9.41 12.99
CA VAL A 110 6.49 10.16 13.38
C VAL A 110 7.22 10.72 12.16
N ILE A 111 7.65 9.85 11.24
CA ILE A 111 8.43 10.27 10.06
C ILE A 111 7.53 10.87 9.00
N GLY A 112 6.36 10.26 8.75
CA GLY A 112 5.38 10.80 7.80
C GLY A 112 4.79 12.13 8.26
N GLY A 113 4.45 12.25 9.56
CA GLY A 113 3.98 13.51 10.14
C GLY A 113 5.05 14.60 10.13
N ALA A 114 6.29 14.27 10.52
CA ALA A 114 7.41 15.22 10.46
C ALA A 114 7.71 15.67 9.01
N ALA A 115 7.69 14.74 8.05
CA ALA A 115 7.83 15.07 6.63
C ALA A 115 6.70 15.99 6.16
N CYS A 116 5.44 15.69 6.52
CA CYS A 116 4.29 16.49 6.14
C CYS A 116 4.35 17.91 6.75
N LEU A 117 4.74 18.02 8.02
CA LEU A 117 4.95 19.31 8.71
C LEU A 117 6.08 20.12 8.07
N LEU A 118 7.22 19.50 7.76
CA LEU A 118 8.32 20.17 7.07
C LEU A 118 7.93 20.61 5.65
N THR A 119 7.11 19.81 4.97
CA THR A 119 6.53 20.17 3.67
C THR A 119 5.63 21.39 3.81
N TRP A 120 4.71 21.35 4.78
CA TRP A 120 3.73 22.41 5.00
C TRP A 120 4.40 23.72 5.42
N ARG A 121 5.44 23.66 6.26
CA ARG A 121 6.25 24.84 6.63
C ARG A 121 7.07 25.45 5.49
N LYS A 122 7.42 24.66 4.46
CA LYS A 122 8.09 25.17 3.25
C LYS A 122 7.13 25.64 2.16
N LEU A 123 5.89 25.17 2.19
CA LEU A 123 4.84 25.55 1.24
C LEU A 123 4.00 26.72 1.76
N ALA A 124 3.99 26.96 3.07
CA ALA A 124 3.46 28.17 3.67
C ALA A 124 4.32 29.38 3.23
N PRO A 125 3.70 30.46 2.72
CA PRO A 125 4.40 31.65 2.23
C PRO A 125 5.17 32.41 3.32
#